data_AF-A0A4R6V7R5-F1
#
_entry.id   AF-A0A4R6V7R5-F1
#
_cell.length_a   1.000
_cell.length_b   1.000
_cell.length_c   1.000
_cell.angle_alpha   90.00
_cell.angle_beta   90.00
_cell.angle_gamma   90.00
#
_symmetry.space_group_name_H-M   'P 1'
#
loop_
_entity.id
_entity.type
_entity.pdbx_description
1 polymer ?
#
loop_
_entity_poly.entity_id
_entity_poly.type
_entity_poly.pdbx_seq_one_letter_code
_entity_poly.pdbx_strand_id
1 'polypeptide(L)'
;MADRGPGAGLLAALAVGAVFAFAVDDDLGGFGGPGGPEPLARSAPVHLSIEEIGVDAPLVRLGLNPDGTLQDPPLEEAGLAGWYSLGAAPGEAGPAVITGHLDTRTGPSVFLRLGELRRGDTVRVRRADGSEPEFTVQRVERVAKEDFPAEQVYGPVDHPALRLITCGGEFDRATGHYSENTVVYARMSDPGR
;
A
#
# COMPACT_ATOMS: atom_id res chain seq x y z
N MET A 1 -34.82 -6.15 25.45
CA MET A 1 -34.98 -5.60 24.07
C MET A 1 -34.07 -4.39 23.98
N ALA A 2 -32.98 -4.36 23.23
CA ALA A 2 -32.35 -5.33 22.36
C ALA A 2 -30.82 -5.17 22.48
N ASP A 3 -30.15 -6.30 22.38
CA ASP A 3 -28.71 -6.52 22.42
C ASP A 3 -28.02 -5.83 21.23
N ARG A 4 -26.88 -5.16 21.47
CA ARG A 4 -26.06 -4.53 20.42
C ARG A 4 -24.94 -5.51 20.06
N GLY A 5 -25.19 -6.33 19.04
CA GLY A 5 -24.19 -7.21 18.46
C GLY A 5 -23.01 -6.45 17.82
N PRO A 6 -21.82 -7.07 17.73
CA PRO A 6 -20.64 -6.44 17.16
C PRO A 6 -20.78 -6.30 15.64
N GLY A 7 -20.37 -5.15 15.11
CA GLY A 7 -20.34 -4.88 13.67
C GLY A 7 -19.32 -5.78 12.98
N ALA A 8 -19.79 -6.62 12.07
CA ALA A 8 -18.97 -7.46 11.24
C ALA A 8 -18.23 -6.57 10.21
N GLY A 9 -16.95 -6.33 10.45
CA GLY A 9 -16.01 -6.05 9.37
C GLY A 9 -15.91 -7.31 8.52
N LEU A 10 -16.26 -7.24 7.25
CA LEU A 10 -16.09 -8.34 6.32
C LEU A 10 -14.94 -7.96 5.39
N LEU A 11 -13.75 -8.44 5.70
CA LEU A 11 -12.64 -8.51 4.77
C LEU A 11 -12.19 -9.98 4.71
N ALA A 12 -11.85 -10.42 3.51
CA ALA A 12 -11.64 -11.81 3.17
C ALA A 12 -10.49 -12.45 3.98
N ALA A 13 -10.79 -13.56 4.65
CA ALA A 13 -9.78 -14.43 5.24
C ALA A 13 -9.01 -15.16 4.13
N LEU A 14 -7.68 -15.17 4.21
CA LEU A 14 -6.85 -16.03 3.35
C LEU A 14 -5.93 -16.92 4.19
N ALA A 15 -6.04 -18.22 3.90
CA ALA A 15 -5.14 -19.26 4.37
C ALA A 15 -3.84 -19.24 3.56
N VAL A 16 -2.69 -19.22 4.24
CA VAL A 16 -1.37 -19.33 3.61
C VAL A 16 -1.11 -20.81 3.30
N GLY A 17 -1.14 -21.18 2.02
CA GLY A 17 -0.85 -22.53 1.53
C GLY A 17 0.49 -22.61 0.80
N ALA A 18 1.42 -23.34 1.43
CA ALA A 18 2.61 -24.06 0.92
C ALA A 18 3.41 -23.57 -0.31
N VAL A 19 4.71 -23.40 -0.07
CA VAL A 19 5.81 -23.16 -1.01
C VAL A 19 6.05 -24.36 -1.94
N PHE A 20 6.21 -24.09 -3.24
CA PHE A 20 6.95 -24.96 -4.16
C PHE A 20 8.16 -24.22 -4.70
N ALA A 21 9.35 -24.73 -4.38
CA ALA A 21 10.60 -24.33 -5.00
C ALA A 21 10.78 -25.11 -6.31
N PHE A 22 10.98 -24.40 -7.42
CA PHE A 22 11.60 -24.97 -8.61
C PHE A 22 12.89 -24.20 -8.88
N ALA A 23 14.00 -24.95 -8.86
CA ALA A 23 15.28 -24.50 -9.39
C ALA A 23 15.24 -24.57 -10.93
N VAL A 24 15.83 -23.58 -11.59
CA VAL A 24 16.24 -23.67 -12.98
C VAL A 24 17.71 -23.26 -13.08
N ASP A 25 18.48 -24.13 -13.70
CA ASP A 25 19.93 -24.06 -13.94
C ASP A 25 20.32 -22.90 -14.87
N ASP A 26 21.59 -22.51 -14.70
CA ASP A 26 22.29 -21.37 -15.28
C ASP A 26 22.69 -21.56 -16.77
N ASP A 27 23.14 -20.44 -17.34
CA ASP A 27 23.98 -20.29 -18.52
C ASP A 27 23.33 -20.29 -19.93
N LEU A 28 23.13 -19.07 -20.47
CA LEU A 28 23.67 -18.63 -21.77
C LEU A 28 23.60 -17.09 -21.91
N GLY A 29 24.75 -16.42 -21.79
CA GLY A 29 25.12 -15.27 -22.65
C GLY A 29 24.44 -13.90 -22.45
N GLY A 30 25.05 -13.07 -21.59
CA GLY A 30 25.46 -11.70 -21.93
C GLY A 30 24.42 -10.67 -22.42
N PHE A 31 23.65 -10.10 -21.47
CA PHE A 31 23.19 -8.70 -21.52
C PHE A 31 23.39 -8.05 -20.14
N GLY A 32 24.45 -7.27 -19.96
CA GLY A 32 24.47 -6.28 -18.89
C GLY A 32 23.54 -5.13 -19.28
N GLY A 33 22.65 -4.60 -18.43
CA GLY A 33 22.66 -4.72 -16.97
C GLY A 33 21.28 -4.94 -16.34
N PRO A 34 21.23 -5.48 -15.11
CA PRO A 34 20.01 -5.61 -14.32
C PRO A 34 19.66 -4.23 -13.74
N GLY A 35 19.04 -3.36 -14.54
CA GLY A 35 18.93 -1.93 -14.27
C GLY A 35 17.65 -1.52 -13.53
N GLY A 36 17.50 -1.94 -12.28
CA GLY A 36 16.60 -1.28 -11.32
C GLY A 36 17.38 -0.93 -10.06
N PRO A 37 16.87 -0.02 -9.21
CA PRO A 37 17.60 0.35 -8.01
C PRO A 37 17.72 -0.86 -7.09
N GLU A 38 18.91 -1.04 -6.51
CA GLU A 38 19.20 -2.13 -5.58
C GLU A 38 18.25 -2.06 -4.38
N PRO A 39 17.62 -3.18 -3.97
CA PRO A 39 16.81 -3.22 -2.77
C PRO A 39 17.57 -2.76 -1.52
N LEU A 40 16.91 -1.97 -0.69
CA LEU A 40 17.44 -1.48 0.58
C LEU A 40 17.20 -2.52 1.68
N ALA A 41 18.09 -2.55 2.68
CA ALA A 41 17.86 -3.34 3.90
C ALA A 41 16.62 -2.84 4.66
N ARG A 42 15.92 -3.71 5.39
CA ARG A 42 14.70 -3.38 6.15
C ARG A 42 14.89 -2.21 7.12
N SER A 43 14.04 -1.20 7.00
CA SER A 43 13.91 -0.10 7.94
C SER A 43 12.49 0.44 7.91
N ALA A 44 11.93 0.69 9.09
CA ALA A 44 10.54 1.10 9.21
C ALA A 44 10.31 2.48 8.60
N PRO A 45 9.26 2.67 7.79
CA PRO A 45 8.91 3.99 7.29
C PRO A 45 8.31 4.82 8.43
N VAL A 46 8.59 6.11 8.42
CA VAL A 46 8.14 7.05 9.45
C VAL A 46 7.32 8.20 8.88
N HIS A 47 7.46 8.49 7.59
CA HIS A 47 6.78 9.60 6.93
C HIS A 47 6.57 9.34 5.44
N LEU A 48 5.44 9.78 4.92
CA LEU A 48 5.05 9.70 3.51
C LEU A 48 4.85 11.12 2.96
N SER A 49 5.46 11.42 1.81
CA SER A 49 5.28 12.70 1.12
C SER A 49 4.94 12.48 -0.36
N ILE A 50 3.92 13.18 -0.84
CA ILE A 50 3.45 13.17 -2.25
C ILE A 50 3.00 14.59 -2.60
N GLU A 51 3.88 15.35 -3.25
CA GLU A 51 3.69 16.80 -3.47
C GLU A 51 2.49 17.10 -4.38
N GLU A 52 2.30 16.30 -5.43
CA GLU A 52 1.30 16.48 -6.47
C GLU A 52 -0.14 16.49 -5.92
N ILE A 53 -0.36 15.79 -4.80
CA ILE A 53 -1.65 15.71 -4.12
C ILE A 53 -1.65 16.34 -2.72
N GLY A 54 -0.51 16.91 -2.28
CA GLY A 54 -0.37 17.59 -1.00
C GLY A 54 -0.35 16.66 0.21
N VAL A 55 0.09 15.42 0.05
CA VAL A 55 0.27 14.48 1.17
C VAL A 55 1.60 14.77 1.85
N ASP A 56 1.53 15.02 3.15
CA ASP A 56 2.66 15.06 4.06
C ASP A 56 2.22 14.46 5.39
N ALA A 57 2.53 13.18 5.61
CA ALA A 57 1.84 12.36 6.61
C ALA A 57 2.80 11.49 7.43
N PRO A 58 2.66 11.46 8.77
CA PRO A 58 3.31 10.45 9.59
C PRO A 58 2.78 9.04 9.26
N LEU A 59 3.61 8.03 9.49
CA LEU A 59 3.25 6.63 9.29
C LEU A 59 3.21 5.86 10.60
N VAL A 60 2.12 5.13 10.82
CA VAL A 60 1.99 4.12 11.89
C VAL A 60 2.19 2.72 11.34
N ARG A 61 2.46 1.78 12.25
CA ARG A 61 2.51 0.35 11.92
C ARG A 61 1.11 -0.23 11.99
N LEU A 62 0.76 -0.99 10.96
CA LEU A 62 -0.45 -1.80 10.88
C LEU A 62 -0.07 -3.27 10.90
N GLY A 63 -0.87 -4.06 11.62
CA GLY A 63 -0.85 -5.51 11.61
C GLY A 63 -2.12 -6.05 10.94
N LEU A 64 -2.52 -7.24 11.37
CA LEU A 64 -3.79 -7.84 10.96
C LEU A 64 -4.77 -7.85 12.13
N ASN A 65 -6.05 -7.72 11.83
CA ASN A 65 -7.15 -8.00 12.72
C ASN A 65 -7.26 -9.53 12.98
N PRO A 66 -8.02 -9.95 14.02
CA PRO A 66 -8.18 -11.39 14.33
C PRO A 66 -8.80 -12.23 13.20
N ASP A 67 -9.54 -11.61 12.28
CA ASP A 67 -10.13 -12.23 11.09
C ASP A 67 -9.15 -12.31 9.90
N GLY A 68 -7.89 -11.88 10.09
CA GLY A 68 -6.83 -11.90 9.08
C GLY A 68 -6.80 -10.66 8.18
N THR A 69 -7.64 -9.67 8.44
CA THR A 69 -7.81 -8.50 7.59
C THR A 69 -6.81 -7.40 7.97
N LEU A 70 -6.40 -6.56 7.01
CA LEU A 70 -5.47 -5.48 7.30
C LEU A 70 -6.11 -4.48 8.28
N GLN A 71 -5.38 -4.12 9.34
CA GLN A 71 -5.81 -3.03 10.22
C GLN A 71 -5.86 -1.72 9.45
N ASP A 72 -6.82 -0.86 9.78
CA ASP A 72 -6.86 0.51 9.27
C ASP A 72 -6.13 1.48 10.22
N PRO A 73 -5.58 2.59 9.71
CA PRO A 73 -5.11 3.67 10.58
C PRO A 73 -6.29 4.23 11.40
N PRO A 74 -6.03 4.80 12.60
CA PRO A 74 -7.05 5.46 13.42
C PRO A 74 -7.90 6.46 12.61
N LEU A 75 -9.23 6.32 12.65
CA LEU A 75 -10.15 7.15 11.87
C LEU A 75 -10.23 8.59 12.38
N GLU A 76 -9.88 8.80 13.66
CA GLU A 76 -9.87 10.10 14.33
C GLU A 76 -8.67 10.97 13.90
N GLU A 77 -7.66 10.38 13.25
CA GLU A 77 -6.42 11.04 12.86
C GLU A 77 -6.37 11.21 11.33
N ALA A 78 -7.09 12.21 10.81
CA ALA A 78 -7.24 12.46 9.37
C ALA A 78 -5.92 12.68 8.60
N GLY A 79 -4.82 13.02 9.27
CA GLY A 79 -3.49 13.20 8.66
C GLY A 79 -2.61 11.94 8.67
N LEU A 80 -3.12 10.81 9.16
CA LEU A 80 -2.32 9.62 9.44
C LEU A 80 -2.50 8.57 8.33
N ALA A 81 -1.38 8.01 7.88
CA ALA A 81 -1.36 6.81 7.05
C ALA A 81 -0.71 5.65 7.82
N GLY A 82 -0.97 4.42 7.40
CA GLY A 82 -0.44 3.24 8.06
C GLY A 82 0.25 2.30 7.09
N TRP A 83 1.38 1.74 7.51
CA TRP A 83 2.16 0.75 6.76
C TRP A 83 1.89 -0.66 7.28
N TYR A 84 1.59 -1.59 6.38
CA TYR A 84 1.44 -3.01 6.71
C TYR A 84 2.80 -3.64 7.07
N SER A 85 3.06 -3.78 8.36
CA SER A 85 4.39 -4.05 8.90
C SER A 85 4.86 -5.51 8.81
N LEU A 86 3.97 -6.44 8.47
CA LEU A 86 4.33 -7.84 8.19
C LEU A 86 4.81 -8.05 6.74
N GLY A 87 4.59 -7.07 5.85
CA GLY A 87 5.10 -7.08 4.48
C GLY A 87 6.51 -6.49 4.35
N ALA A 88 6.91 -6.14 3.12
CA ALA A 88 8.16 -5.44 2.84
C ALA A 88 8.10 -4.02 3.41
N ALA A 89 9.22 -3.52 3.94
CA ALA A 89 9.36 -2.09 4.19
C ALA A 89 9.61 -1.35 2.86
N PRO A 90 9.18 -0.08 2.73
CA PRO A 90 9.48 0.72 1.56
C PRO A 90 10.99 0.71 1.27
N GLY A 91 11.36 0.25 0.07
CA GLY A 91 12.74 0.10 -0.38
C GLY A 91 13.27 -1.34 -0.36
N GLU A 92 12.70 -2.24 0.45
CA GLU A 92 13.00 -3.67 0.37
C GLU A 92 12.42 -4.29 -0.92
N ALA A 93 12.96 -5.44 -1.33
CA ALA A 93 12.34 -6.23 -2.39
C ALA A 93 10.96 -6.73 -1.94
N GLY A 94 9.98 -6.61 -2.84
CA GLY A 94 8.58 -6.95 -2.56
C GLY A 94 7.67 -5.73 -2.45
N PRO A 95 6.35 -5.96 -2.23
CA PRO A 95 5.38 -4.89 -2.11
C PRO A 95 5.36 -4.33 -0.68
N ALA A 96 5.72 -3.06 -0.52
CA ALA A 96 5.37 -2.28 0.66
C ALA A 96 3.95 -1.72 0.48
N VAL A 97 3.08 -1.96 1.45
CA VAL A 97 1.67 -1.51 1.39
C VAL A 97 1.42 -0.44 2.44
N ILE A 98 0.91 0.71 2.00
CA ILE A 98 0.50 1.82 2.85
C ILE A 98 -0.98 2.12 2.58
N THR A 99 -1.76 2.23 3.64
CA THR A 99 -3.19 2.57 3.60
C THR A 99 -3.43 3.91 4.27
N GLY A 100 -4.50 4.58 3.88
CA GLY A 100 -4.95 5.82 4.46
C GLY A 100 -6.43 6.02 4.16
N HIS A 101 -7.12 6.77 5.00
CA HIS A 101 -8.53 7.06 4.79
C HIS A 101 -8.73 8.06 3.66
N LEU A 102 -9.86 7.95 2.95
CA LEU A 102 -10.31 8.95 1.98
C LEU A 102 -10.88 10.17 2.71
N ASP A 103 -11.71 9.91 3.71
CA ASP A 103 -12.31 10.89 4.61
C ASP A 103 -12.48 10.30 6.02
N THR A 104 -12.90 11.17 6.92
CA THR A 104 -13.24 10.86 8.30
C THR A 104 -14.66 11.36 8.56
N ARG A 105 -15.18 11.09 9.76
CA ARG A 105 -16.49 11.61 10.17
C ARG A 105 -16.60 13.14 10.14
N THR A 106 -15.47 13.85 10.14
CA THR A 106 -15.43 15.32 10.23
C THR A 106 -14.95 16.00 8.94
N GLY A 107 -14.54 15.25 7.92
CA GLY A 107 -14.08 15.80 6.66
C GLY A 107 -13.00 14.96 5.97
N PRO A 108 -12.38 15.49 4.90
CA PRO A 108 -11.33 14.82 4.14
C PRO A 108 -10.18 14.27 4.98
N SER A 109 -9.54 13.23 4.47
CA SER A 109 -8.38 12.58 5.10
C SER A 109 -7.19 12.47 4.15
N VAL A 110 -6.09 11.91 4.63
CA VAL A 110 -4.77 11.88 3.98
C VAL A 110 -4.80 11.45 2.52
N PHE A 111 -5.67 10.50 2.14
CA PHE A 111 -5.74 9.97 0.79
C PHE A 111 -6.96 10.43 -0.02
N LEU A 112 -7.63 11.53 0.38
CA LEU A 112 -8.76 12.11 -0.38
C LEU A 112 -8.46 12.22 -1.88
N ARG A 113 -7.25 12.68 -2.22
CA ARG A 113 -6.82 12.99 -3.59
C ARG A 113 -5.98 11.89 -4.23
N LEU A 114 -5.88 10.71 -3.62
CA LEU A 114 -4.98 9.64 -4.10
C LEU A 114 -5.29 9.22 -5.54
N GLY A 115 -6.57 9.22 -5.91
CA GLY A 115 -7.02 8.90 -7.27
C GLY A 115 -6.74 9.97 -8.33
N GLU A 116 -6.13 11.10 -7.97
CA GLU A 116 -5.67 12.14 -8.89
C GLU A 116 -4.24 11.92 -9.40
N LEU A 117 -3.48 11.03 -8.74
CA LEU A 117 -2.12 10.68 -9.15
C LEU A 117 -2.09 10.09 -10.56
N ARG A 118 -0.96 10.30 -11.22
CA ARG A 118 -0.71 9.91 -12.60
C ARG A 118 0.61 9.16 -12.69
N ARG A 119 0.74 8.39 -13.77
CA ARG A 119 2.02 7.77 -14.10
C ARG A 119 3.10 8.84 -14.23
N GLY A 120 4.21 8.66 -13.52
CA GLY A 120 5.32 9.61 -13.46
C GLY A 120 5.36 10.47 -12.20
N ASP A 121 4.25 10.57 -11.45
CA ASP A 121 4.22 11.32 -10.18
C ASP A 121 5.11 10.65 -9.13
N THR A 122 5.60 11.45 -8.19
CA THR A 122 6.64 11.03 -7.25
C THR A 122 6.09 10.78 -5.85
N VAL A 123 6.50 9.67 -5.24
CA VAL A 123 6.19 9.34 -3.85
C VAL A 123 7.49 9.16 -3.07
N ARG A 124 7.68 9.91 -1.99
CA ARG A 124 8.85 9.78 -1.10
C ARG A 124 8.44 9.14 0.21
N VAL A 125 9.24 8.20 0.69
CA VAL A 125 9.00 7.55 1.98
C VAL A 125 10.24 7.65 2.86
N ARG A 126 10.20 8.51 3.87
CA ARG A 126 11.29 8.63 4.84
C ARG A 126 11.25 7.48 5.82
N ARG A 127 12.42 6.93 6.12
CA ARG A 127 12.61 5.73 6.94
C ARG A 127 13.35 6.07 8.23
N ALA A 128 13.26 5.19 9.21
CA ALA A 128 13.85 5.37 10.53
C ALA A 128 15.40 5.37 10.51
N ASP A 129 16.00 4.82 9.47
CA ASP A 129 17.46 4.85 9.23
C ASP A 129 17.94 6.15 8.57
N GLY A 130 17.02 7.09 8.30
CA GLY A 130 17.29 8.37 7.64
C GLY A 130 17.30 8.29 6.11
N SER A 131 17.18 7.10 5.52
CA SER A 131 17.02 6.97 4.06
C SER A 131 15.62 7.38 3.61
N GLU A 132 15.51 7.85 2.38
CA GLU A 132 14.26 8.29 1.76
C GLU A 132 14.18 7.78 0.31
N PRO A 133 13.83 6.50 0.10
CA PRO A 133 13.55 6.01 -1.24
C PRO A 133 12.43 6.79 -1.89
N GLU A 134 12.66 7.14 -3.15
CA GLU A 134 11.69 7.74 -4.04
C GLU A 134 11.06 6.64 -4.90
N PHE A 135 9.76 6.76 -5.18
CA PHE A 135 9.01 5.85 -6.03
C PHE A 135 8.31 6.64 -7.12
N THR A 136 8.39 6.13 -8.35
CA THR A 136 7.62 6.67 -9.48
C THR A 136 6.32 5.90 -9.63
N VAL A 137 5.19 6.61 -9.66
CA VAL A 137 3.87 6.03 -9.94
C VAL A 137 3.87 5.41 -11.34
N GLN A 138 3.48 4.15 -11.44
CA GLN A 138 3.39 3.41 -12.70
C GLN A 138 1.97 3.44 -13.26
N ARG A 139 0.98 3.31 -12.38
CA ARG A 139 -0.46 3.31 -12.69
C ARG A 139 -1.30 3.54 -11.44
N VAL A 140 -2.53 4.00 -11.66
CA VAL A 140 -3.59 4.12 -10.64
C VAL A 140 -4.78 3.29 -11.13
N GLU A 141 -5.36 2.50 -10.24
CA GLU A 141 -6.48 1.62 -10.52
C GLU A 141 -7.62 1.90 -9.54
N ARG A 142 -8.86 2.00 -10.04
CA ARG A 142 -10.06 1.96 -9.21
C ARG A 142 -10.68 0.59 -9.39
N VAL A 143 -10.91 -0.12 -8.30
CA VAL A 143 -11.40 -1.49 -8.30
C VAL A 143 -12.60 -1.60 -7.39
N ALA A 144 -13.66 -2.29 -7.83
CA ALA A 144 -14.74 -2.68 -6.94
C ALA A 144 -14.17 -3.51 -5.78
N LYS A 145 -14.77 -3.39 -4.58
CA LYS A 145 -14.26 -4.12 -3.41
C LYS A 145 -14.31 -5.63 -3.59
N GLU A 146 -15.31 -6.12 -4.30
CA GLU A 146 -15.50 -7.54 -4.62
C GLU A 146 -14.43 -8.08 -5.56
N ASP A 147 -13.86 -7.20 -6.40
CA ASP A 147 -12.86 -7.52 -7.41
C ASP A 147 -11.45 -7.06 -7.00
N PHE A 148 -11.23 -6.83 -5.69
CA PHE A 148 -9.96 -6.32 -5.20
C PHE A 148 -8.79 -7.25 -5.60
N PRO A 149 -7.76 -6.75 -6.31
CA PRO A 149 -6.72 -7.58 -6.92
C PRO A 149 -5.65 -7.96 -5.89
N ALA A 150 -6.03 -8.78 -4.90
CA ALA A 150 -5.19 -9.12 -3.75
C ALA A 150 -3.81 -9.65 -4.15
N GLU A 151 -3.71 -10.49 -5.19
CA GLU A 151 -2.43 -11.01 -5.68
C GLU A 151 -1.52 -9.90 -6.24
N GLN A 152 -2.06 -8.89 -6.92
CA GLN A 152 -1.24 -7.80 -7.46
C GLN A 152 -0.78 -6.81 -6.37
N VAL A 153 -1.56 -6.73 -5.29
CA VAL A 153 -1.30 -5.84 -4.16
C VAL A 153 -0.32 -6.48 -3.17
N TYR A 154 -0.55 -7.73 -2.80
CA TYR A 154 0.17 -8.43 -1.74
C TYR A 154 1.11 -9.52 -2.24
N GLY A 155 0.93 -10.00 -3.47
CA GLY A 155 1.74 -11.05 -4.07
C GLY A 155 3.19 -10.61 -4.30
N PRO A 156 4.11 -11.57 -4.38
CA PRO A 156 5.54 -11.30 -4.42
C PRO A 156 5.94 -10.56 -5.71
N VAL A 157 6.88 -9.64 -5.56
CA VAL A 157 7.61 -9.02 -6.68
C VAL A 157 9.10 -8.99 -6.33
N ASP A 158 9.94 -9.07 -7.36
CA ASP A 158 11.41 -9.17 -7.26
C ASP A 158 12.12 -7.81 -7.12
N HIS A 159 11.37 -6.72 -7.02
CA HIS A 159 11.88 -5.36 -6.96
C HIS A 159 11.18 -4.56 -5.85
N PRO A 160 11.75 -3.42 -5.42
CA PRO A 160 11.11 -2.55 -4.44
C PRO A 160 9.87 -1.88 -5.03
N ALA A 161 8.71 -2.34 -4.59
CA ALA A 161 7.41 -1.86 -5.04
C ALA A 161 6.65 -1.20 -3.90
N LEU A 162 5.86 -0.19 -4.23
CA LEU A 162 4.97 0.50 -3.30
C LEU A 162 3.52 0.37 -3.79
N ARG A 163 2.62 0.14 -2.84
CA ARG A 163 1.17 0.13 -3.03
C ARG A 163 0.56 1.13 -2.05
N LEU A 164 -0.13 2.14 -2.58
CA LEU A 164 -0.94 3.06 -1.77
C LEU A 164 -2.41 2.72 -1.98
N ILE A 165 -3.17 2.60 -0.90
CA ILE A 165 -4.56 2.14 -0.94
C ILE A 165 -5.45 3.07 -0.13
N THR A 166 -6.58 3.44 -0.70
CA THR A 166 -7.67 4.13 0.01
C THR A 166 -9.02 3.59 -0.44
N CYS A 167 -10.05 3.79 0.38
CA CYS A 167 -11.44 3.61 -0.04
C CYS A 167 -11.79 4.61 -1.16
N GLY A 168 -12.69 4.24 -2.07
CA GLY A 168 -13.13 5.11 -3.17
C GLY A 168 -14.52 4.73 -3.72
N GLY A 169 -14.94 5.38 -4.79
CA GLY A 169 -16.26 5.12 -5.40
C GLY A 169 -17.41 5.76 -4.62
N GLU A 170 -18.63 5.26 -4.84
CA GLU A 170 -19.82 5.78 -4.16
C GLU A 170 -19.89 5.30 -2.71
N PHE A 171 -20.32 6.19 -1.81
CA PHE A 171 -20.59 5.81 -0.43
C PHE A 171 -21.97 5.16 -0.33
N ASP A 172 -22.00 3.87 -0.07
CA ASP A 172 -23.22 3.14 0.20
C ASP A 172 -23.66 3.41 1.65
N ARG A 173 -24.77 4.14 1.79
CA ARG A 173 -25.35 4.49 3.10
C ARG A 173 -25.99 3.30 3.83
N ALA A 174 -26.35 2.23 3.12
CA ALA A 174 -26.95 1.05 3.72
C ALA A 174 -25.89 0.21 4.46
N THR A 175 -24.71 0.07 3.85
CA THR A 175 -23.57 -0.67 4.43
C THR A 175 -22.63 0.23 5.23
N GLY A 176 -22.66 1.55 5.01
CA GLY A 176 -21.74 2.49 5.63
C GLY A 176 -20.34 2.46 5.03
N HIS A 177 -20.21 1.97 3.79
CA HIS A 177 -18.94 1.69 3.14
C HIS A 177 -18.89 2.25 1.72
N TYR A 178 -17.70 2.63 1.32
CA TYR A 178 -17.35 2.90 -0.07
C TYR A 178 -17.42 1.63 -0.94
N SER A 179 -17.85 1.75 -2.19
CA SER A 179 -18.01 0.62 -3.11
C SER A 179 -16.69 0.14 -3.75
N GLU A 180 -15.67 1.00 -3.77
CA GLU A 180 -14.40 0.74 -4.46
C GLU A 180 -13.20 0.95 -3.53
N ASN A 181 -12.04 0.51 -4.01
CA ASN A 181 -10.73 0.95 -3.56
C ASN A 181 -9.99 1.63 -4.71
N THR A 182 -9.20 2.66 -4.37
CA THR A 182 -8.17 3.18 -5.27
C THR A 182 -6.83 2.59 -4.87
N VAL A 183 -6.14 1.98 -5.83
CA VAL A 183 -4.81 1.39 -5.65
C VAL A 183 -3.81 2.09 -6.57
N VAL A 184 -2.77 2.66 -5.98
CA VAL A 184 -1.63 3.23 -6.70
C VAL A 184 -0.49 2.24 -6.67
N TYR A 185 0.06 1.94 -7.85
CA TYR A 185 1.21 1.07 -8.01
C TYR A 185 2.40 1.92 -8.38
N ALA A 186 3.45 1.88 -7.56
CA ALA A 186 4.69 2.60 -7.79
C ALA A 186 5.90 1.66 -7.64
N ARG A 187 7.01 2.04 -8.28
CA ARG A 187 8.29 1.32 -8.24
C ARG A 187 9.39 2.28 -7.81
N MET A 188 10.34 1.82 -7.02
CA MET A 188 11.46 2.64 -6.57
C MET A 188 12.21 3.22 -7.78
N SER A 189 12.49 4.52 -7.72
CA SER A 189 13.27 5.27 -8.71
C SER A 189 14.76 4.95 -8.55
N ASP A 190 15.51 5.03 -9.64
CA ASP A 190 16.98 5.02 -9.56
C ASP A 190 17.47 6.28 -8.83
N PRO A 191 18.41 6.18 -7.88
CA PRO A 191 18.98 7.36 -7.24
C PRO A 191 19.70 8.22 -8.28
N GLY A 192 19.23 9.46 -8.49
CA GLY A 192 19.88 10.47 -9.34
C GLY A 192 19.12 10.87 -10.62
N ARG A 193 17.81 10.64 -10.71
CA ARG A 193 16.96 11.38 -11.65
C ARG A 193 16.52 12.72 -11.11
#